data_AF-A0A7Z8YDJ8-F1
#
_entry.id   AF-A0A7Z8YDJ8-F1
#
_cell.length_a   1.000
_cell.length_b   1.000
_cell.length_c   1.000
_cell.angle_alpha   90.00
_cell.angle_beta   90.00
_cell.angle_gamma   90.00
#
_symmetry.space_group_name_H-M   'P 1'
#
loop_
_entity.id
_entity.type
_entity.pdbx_description
1 polymer ?
#
loop_
_entity_poly.entity_id
_entity_poly.type
_entity_poly.pdbx_seq_one_letter_code
_entity_poly.pdbx_strand_id
1 'polypeptide(L)'
;MKHILGLDLGSNSIGWAFVQQDFENKQGKIIATGSRIIPMDQGILGDFERGNTVSQTAERTTYRSMRRLRERHLLRRERLHRVLHILGFLPPHYDAQIDFTKRYGKFIDNAEPKIAYNNGNFIFMNSFNEMVEDFKKHQPQLFYKKSNGEESKIPYDWTIYYLRKKALSQKITQQELAWLILHFNQKRGYYQLRGEEETENPNKEVAFHSLKVVDVEAEAPNKKGEIWYTIRLENGWIYRRTSKNPLDDWKGKTRDFIVTTDLNDDGQLN
;
A
#
# COMPACT_ATOMS: atom_id res chain seq x y z
N MET A 1 -63.60 16.84 -12.21
CA MET A 1 -62.49 16.48 -13.13
C MET A 1 -61.15 16.71 -12.45
N LYS A 2 -60.26 15.72 -12.44
CA LYS A 2 -58.90 15.83 -11.87
C LYS A 2 -57.86 15.90 -12.97
N HIS A 3 -56.79 16.66 -12.72
CA HIS A 3 -55.62 16.72 -13.59
C HIS A 3 -54.51 15.85 -13.03
N ILE A 4 -53.88 15.03 -13.86
CA ILE A 4 -52.87 14.04 -13.46
C ILE A 4 -51.66 14.21 -14.37
N LEU A 5 -50.47 14.28 -13.76
CA LEU A 5 -49.19 14.24 -14.46
C LEU A 5 -48.57 12.85 -14.26
N GLY A 6 -48.47 12.07 -15.33
CA GLY A 6 -47.70 10.84 -15.36
C GLY A 6 -46.26 11.13 -15.79
N LEU A 7 -45.29 10.53 -15.10
CA LEU A 7 -43.87 10.61 -15.42
C LEU A 7 -43.31 9.19 -15.58
N ASP A 8 -42.63 8.96 -16.70
CA ASP A 8 -41.87 7.74 -16.98
C ASP A 8 -40.39 8.10 -17.06
N LEU A 9 -39.60 7.63 -16.09
CA LEU A 9 -38.20 8.01 -15.90
C LEU A 9 -37.29 6.90 -16.43
N GLY A 10 -36.75 7.10 -17.63
CA GLY A 10 -35.71 6.28 -18.21
C GLY A 10 -34.30 6.76 -17.84
N SER A 11 -33.29 5.99 -18.23
CA SER A 11 -31.87 6.34 -18.00
C SER A 11 -31.45 7.61 -18.76
N ASN A 12 -32.01 7.84 -19.95
CA ASN A 12 -31.70 8.99 -20.82
C ASN A 12 -32.95 9.72 -21.35
N SER A 13 -34.12 9.44 -20.80
CA SER A 13 -35.36 10.07 -21.24
C SER A 13 -36.35 10.23 -20.10
N ILE A 14 -37.19 11.26 -20.20
CA ILE A 14 -38.31 11.49 -19.30
C ILE A 14 -39.56 11.60 -20.18
N GLY A 15 -40.34 10.52 -20.21
CA GLY A 15 -41.68 10.54 -20.78
C GLY A 15 -42.62 11.25 -19.82
N TRP A 16 -43.50 12.12 -20.33
CA TRP A 16 -44.50 12.78 -19.49
C TRP A 16 -45.82 12.90 -20.21
N ALA A 17 -46.92 12.74 -19.47
CA ALA A 17 -48.26 12.92 -19.96
C ALA A 17 -49.09 13.70 -18.94
N PHE A 18 -49.77 14.74 -19.40
CA PHE A 18 -50.73 15.52 -18.62
C PHE A 18 -52.14 15.19 -19.09
N VAL A 19 -52.91 14.53 -18.22
CA VAL A 19 -54.24 14.03 -18.55
C VAL A 19 -55.28 14.62 -17.60
N GLN A 20 -56.50 14.78 -18.10
CA GLN A 20 -57.66 15.16 -17.30
C GLN A 20 -58.62 13.98 -17.28
N GLN A 21 -59.01 13.54 -16.09
CA GLN A 21 -59.84 12.36 -15.92
C GLN A 21 -61.00 12.63 -14.95
N ASP A 22 -62.16 12.11 -15.31
CA ASP A 22 -63.33 11.95 -14.45
C ASP A 22 -63.50 10.47 -14.14
N PHE A 23 -63.19 10.11 -12.89
CA PHE A 23 -63.16 8.73 -12.44
C PHE A 23 -64.57 8.14 -12.29
N GLU A 24 -65.58 8.95 -11.96
CA GLU A 24 -66.95 8.46 -11.74
C GLU A 24 -67.63 8.16 -13.08
N ASN A 25 -67.47 9.07 -14.04
CA ASN A 25 -68.07 8.92 -15.38
C ASN A 25 -67.19 8.13 -16.35
N LYS A 26 -66.01 7.65 -15.92
CA LYS A 26 -65.00 6.94 -16.74
C LYS A 26 -64.63 7.67 -18.03
N GLN A 27 -64.64 9.00 -18.00
CA GLN A 27 -64.26 9.84 -19.14
C GLN A 27 -62.90 10.48 -18.90
N GLY A 28 -62.11 10.67 -19.95
CA GLY A 28 -60.81 11.32 -19.83
C GLY A 28 -60.30 11.86 -21.17
N LYS A 29 -59.39 12.83 -21.09
CA LYS A 29 -58.67 13.39 -22.25
C LYS A 29 -57.20 13.60 -21.93
N ILE A 30 -56.36 13.41 -22.95
CA ILE A 30 -54.95 13.79 -22.90
C ILE A 30 -54.89 15.29 -23.22
N ILE A 31 -54.36 16.08 -22.29
CA ILE A 31 -54.17 17.52 -22.50
C ILE A 31 -52.85 17.75 -23.22
N ALA A 32 -51.79 17.07 -22.78
CA ALA A 32 -50.48 17.17 -23.40
C ALA A 32 -49.68 15.89 -23.14
N THR A 33 -48.74 15.60 -24.02
CA THR A 33 -47.77 14.53 -23.87
C THR A 33 -46.45 14.94 -24.50
N GLY A 34 -45.35 14.40 -24.00
CA GLY A 34 -44.04 14.66 -24.56
C GLY A 34 -43.00 13.70 -24.04
N SER A 35 -41.83 13.76 -24.66
CA SER A 35 -40.63 13.06 -24.19
C SER A 35 -39.48 14.04 -24.17
N ARG A 36 -38.81 14.14 -23.02
CA ARG A 36 -37.57 14.88 -22.88
C ARG A 36 -36.41 13.90 -23.00
N ILE A 37 -35.71 13.95 -24.13
CA ILE A 37 -34.47 13.20 -24.31
C ILE A 37 -33.33 13.97 -23.65
N ILE A 38 -32.56 13.30 -22.79
CA ILE A 38 -31.35 13.82 -22.17
C ILE A 38 -30.18 13.33 -23.03
N PRO A 39 -29.49 14.22 -23.77
CA PRO A 39 -28.41 13.80 -24.65
C PRO A 39 -27.28 13.18 -23.82
N MET A 40 -27.00 11.90 -24.07
CA MET A 40 -25.86 11.17 -23.51
C MET A 40 -25.14 10.44 -24.62
N ASP A 41 -23.85 10.22 -24.41
CA ASP A 41 -23.04 9.43 -25.33
C ASP A 41 -23.50 7.96 -25.34
N GLN A 42 -23.52 7.34 -26.52
CA GLN A 42 -23.98 5.95 -26.69
C GLN A 42 -23.10 4.95 -25.91
N GLY A 43 -21.80 5.24 -25.74
CA GLY A 43 -20.90 4.41 -24.94
C GLY A 43 -21.31 4.37 -23.48
N ILE A 44 -21.69 5.51 -22.90
CA ILE A 44 -22.14 5.63 -21.50
C ILE A 44 -23.45 4.89 -21.28
N LEU A 45 -24.36 4.94 -22.26
CA LEU A 45 -25.64 4.21 -22.20
C LEU A 45 -25.41 2.69 -22.22
N GLY A 46 -24.53 2.22 -23.11
CA GLY A 46 -24.17 0.81 -23.19
C GLY A 46 -23.37 0.31 -21.97
N ASP A 47 -22.58 1.16 -21.31
CA ASP A 47 -21.94 0.83 -20.03
C ASP A 47 -22.98 0.72 -18.89
N PHE A 48 -23.94 1.63 -18.84
CA PHE A 48 -25.03 1.61 -17.85
C PHE A 48 -25.90 0.35 -17.98
N GLU A 49 -26.28 -0.02 -19.20
CA GLU A 49 -27.04 -1.26 -19.48
C GLU A 49 -26.27 -2.53 -19.10
N ARG A 50 -24.93 -2.51 -19.18
CA ARG A 50 -24.05 -3.60 -18.73
C ARG A 50 -23.81 -3.62 -17.21
N GLY A 51 -24.39 -2.67 -16.46
CA GLY A 51 -24.25 -2.55 -15.01
C GLY A 51 -23.02 -1.76 -14.54
N ASN A 52 -22.28 -1.12 -15.45
CA ASN A 52 -21.16 -0.24 -15.10
C ASN A 52 -21.68 1.16 -14.77
N THR A 53 -21.76 1.49 -13.49
CA THR A 53 -22.26 2.79 -12.98
C THR A 53 -21.17 3.85 -12.82
N VAL A 54 -20.17 3.85 -13.69
CA VAL A 54 -19.08 4.84 -13.62
C VAL A 54 -19.64 6.21 -14.02
N SER A 55 -19.67 7.15 -13.09
CA SER A 55 -20.14 8.50 -13.37
C SER A 55 -19.17 9.23 -14.30
N GLN A 56 -19.68 10.15 -15.11
CA GLN A 56 -18.84 11.07 -15.92
C GLN A 56 -17.86 11.89 -15.04
N THR A 57 -18.18 12.06 -13.75
CA THR A 57 -17.33 12.78 -12.79
C THR A 57 -16.27 11.90 -12.12
N ALA A 58 -16.28 10.58 -12.36
CA ALA A 58 -15.33 9.64 -11.80
C ALA A 58 -13.91 9.96 -12.26
N GLU A 59 -13.68 10.14 -13.57
CA GLU A 59 -12.36 10.49 -14.11
C GLU A 59 -11.83 11.81 -13.56
N ARG A 60 -12.67 12.85 -13.54
CA ARG A 60 -12.33 14.14 -12.93
C ARG A 60 -11.91 13.98 -11.47
N THR A 61 -12.62 13.13 -10.73
CA THR A 61 -12.31 12.82 -9.33
C THR A 61 -10.98 12.07 -9.21
N THR A 62 -10.72 11.09 -10.07
CA THR A 62 -9.46 10.35 -10.15
C THR A 62 -8.29 11.28 -10.39
N TYR A 63 -8.36 12.14 -11.42
CA TYR A 63 -7.29 13.11 -11.70
C TYR A 63 -7.06 14.10 -10.55
N ARG A 64 -8.14 14.57 -9.91
CA ARG A 64 -8.04 15.43 -8.73
C ARG A 64 -7.34 14.71 -7.58
N SER A 65 -7.67 13.45 -7.33
CA SER A 65 -7.04 12.64 -6.28
C SER A 65 -5.56 12.40 -6.56
N MET A 66 -5.18 12.08 -7.80
CA MET A 66 -3.77 11.92 -8.18
C MET A 66 -2.96 13.20 -7.96
N ARG A 67 -3.48 14.37 -8.36
CA ARG A 67 -2.82 15.66 -8.11
C ARG A 67 -2.60 15.93 -6.61
N ARG A 68 -3.62 15.65 -5.79
CA ARG A 68 -3.51 15.79 -4.32
C ARG A 68 -2.46 14.84 -3.74
N LEU A 69 -2.38 13.60 -4.23
CA LEU A 69 -1.37 12.63 -3.79
C LEU A 69 0.04 13.09 -4.15
N ARG A 70 0.24 13.58 -5.38
CA ARG A 70 1.51 14.15 -5.83
C ARG A 70 1.92 15.34 -4.96
N GLU A 71 1.02 16.30 -4.77
CA GLU A 71 1.31 17.48 -3.94
C GLU A 71 1.67 17.10 -2.50
N ARG A 72 0.94 16.17 -1.88
CA ARG A 72 1.24 15.67 -0.53
C ARG A 72 2.57 14.92 -0.45
N HIS A 73 2.97 14.25 -1.52
CA HIS A 73 4.28 13.60 -1.61
C HIS A 73 5.40 14.66 -1.64
N LEU A 74 5.26 15.68 -2.50
CA LEU A 74 6.20 16.80 -2.59
C LEU A 74 6.32 17.54 -1.25
N LEU A 75 5.20 17.95 -0.66
CA LEU A 75 5.19 18.68 0.62
C LEU A 75 5.85 17.89 1.75
N ARG A 76 5.67 16.57 1.83
CA ARG A 76 6.35 15.74 2.85
C ARG A 76 7.85 15.64 2.62
N ARG A 77 8.28 15.47 1.37
CA ARG A 77 9.70 15.46 1.00
C ARG A 77 10.35 16.81 1.34
N GLU A 78 9.71 17.91 0.96
CA GLU A 78 10.16 19.27 1.24
C GLU A 78 10.30 19.56 2.74
N ARG A 79 9.32 19.14 3.56
CA ARG A 79 9.40 19.25 5.02
C ARG A 79 10.59 18.47 5.58
N LEU A 80 10.81 17.26 5.08
CA LEU A 80 11.93 16.43 5.50
C LEU A 80 13.27 17.04 5.10
N HIS A 81 13.39 17.61 3.89
CA HIS A 81 14.60 18.34 3.48
C HIS A 81 14.96 19.46 4.46
N ARG A 82 13.98 20.26 4.89
CA ARG A 82 14.21 21.37 5.84
C ARG A 82 14.80 20.86 7.16
N VAL A 83 14.26 19.77 7.69
CA VAL A 83 14.74 19.18 8.95
C VAL A 83 16.15 18.64 8.76
N LEU A 84 16.40 17.86 7.70
CA LEU A 84 17.72 17.28 7.44
C LEU A 84 18.80 18.35 7.16
N HIS A 85 18.42 19.46 6.54
CA HIS A 85 19.29 20.62 6.32
C HIS A 85 19.69 21.29 7.64
N ILE A 86 18.72 21.58 8.52
CA ILE A 86 18.99 22.17 9.83
C ILE A 86 19.91 21.27 10.67
N LEU A 87 19.74 19.95 10.57
CA LEU A 87 20.59 18.97 11.25
C LEU A 87 21.98 18.83 10.59
N GLY A 88 22.20 19.35 9.39
CA GLY A 88 23.44 19.18 8.63
C GLY A 88 23.66 17.75 8.10
N PHE A 89 22.58 16.97 7.94
CA PHE A 89 22.68 15.55 7.58
C PHE A 89 22.69 15.30 6.07
N LEU A 90 22.29 16.29 5.26
CA LEU A 90 22.27 16.15 3.81
C LEU A 90 23.71 16.16 3.24
N PRO A 91 24.03 15.30 2.26
CA PRO A 91 25.27 15.41 1.51
C PRO A 91 25.40 16.78 0.83
N PRO A 92 26.58 17.42 0.80
CA PRO A 92 26.73 18.79 0.29
C PRO A 92 26.22 18.98 -1.15
N HIS A 93 26.48 18.01 -2.04
CA HIS A 93 26.02 18.07 -3.44
C HIS A 93 24.49 18.03 -3.59
N TYR A 94 23.79 17.42 -2.64
CA TYR A 94 22.34 17.30 -2.62
C TYR A 94 21.70 18.51 -1.94
N ASP A 95 22.28 18.94 -0.82
CA ASP A 95 21.86 20.11 -0.05
C ASP A 95 21.89 21.38 -0.91
N ALA A 96 22.96 21.56 -1.69
CA ALA A 96 23.14 22.71 -2.59
C ALA A 96 22.08 22.81 -3.70
N GLN A 97 21.34 21.74 -3.99
CA GLN A 97 20.29 21.73 -5.01
C GLN A 97 18.90 22.02 -4.45
N ILE A 98 18.80 22.33 -3.17
CA ILE A 98 17.54 22.63 -2.49
C ILE A 98 17.53 24.12 -2.10
N ASP A 99 16.43 24.80 -2.44
CA ASP A 99 16.21 26.18 -2.06
C ASP A 99 15.74 26.23 -0.61
N PHE A 100 16.59 26.76 0.27
CA PHE A 100 16.27 27.04 1.67
C PHE A 100 16.06 28.54 1.94
N THR A 101 15.96 29.38 0.91
CA THR A 101 15.85 30.84 1.04
C THR A 101 14.47 31.37 0.67
N LYS A 102 13.94 30.98 -0.51
CA LYS A 102 12.66 31.47 -1.04
C LYS A 102 11.61 30.37 -1.07
N ARG A 103 11.99 29.18 -1.56
CA ARG A 103 11.10 28.01 -1.69
C ARG A 103 11.57 26.87 -0.81
N TYR A 104 11.51 27.07 0.50
CA TYR A 104 12.04 26.17 1.53
C TYR A 104 11.82 24.68 1.23
N GLY A 105 12.91 23.93 1.06
CA GLY A 105 12.90 22.48 0.88
C GLY A 105 12.56 22.02 -0.55
N LYS A 106 12.28 22.94 -1.48
CA LYS A 106 12.04 22.61 -2.91
C LYS A 106 13.36 22.53 -3.66
N PHE A 107 13.43 21.65 -4.65
CA PHE A 107 14.57 21.63 -5.55
C PHE A 107 14.63 22.90 -6.40
N ILE A 108 15.85 23.36 -6.66
CA ILE A 108 16.16 24.40 -7.62
C ILE A 108 15.96 23.81 -9.03
N ASP A 109 15.29 24.55 -9.91
CA ASP A 109 15.05 24.20 -11.32
C ASP A 109 14.49 22.79 -11.59
N ASN A 110 13.79 22.22 -10.59
CA ASN A 110 13.29 20.84 -10.63
C ASN A 110 14.38 19.79 -10.92
N ALA A 111 15.62 20.02 -10.47
CA ALA A 111 16.75 19.12 -10.74
C ALA A 111 16.54 17.68 -10.22
N GLU A 112 15.84 17.52 -9.09
CA GLU A 112 15.55 16.24 -8.42
C GLU A 112 16.76 15.25 -8.40
N PRO A 113 17.93 15.65 -7.87
CA PRO A 113 19.11 14.80 -7.85
C PRO A 113 18.88 13.52 -7.03
N LYS A 114 19.67 12.49 -7.31
CA LYS A 114 19.75 11.32 -6.45
C LYS A 114 20.74 11.58 -5.33
N ILE A 115 20.29 11.54 -4.08
CA ILE A 115 21.14 11.75 -2.90
C ILE A 115 22.38 10.84 -2.84
N ALA A 116 22.31 9.64 -3.45
CA ALA A 116 23.42 8.69 -3.45
C ALA A 116 24.44 8.90 -4.58
N TYR A 117 24.17 9.79 -5.53
CA TYR A 117 25.01 9.98 -6.71
C TYR A 117 25.37 11.45 -6.90
N ASN A 118 26.67 11.71 -7.04
CA ASN A 118 27.20 13.01 -7.42
C ASN A 118 27.99 12.89 -8.73
N ASN A 119 27.56 13.58 -9.78
CA ASN A 119 28.19 13.56 -11.11
C ASN A 119 28.44 12.12 -11.64
N GLY A 120 27.49 11.22 -11.42
CA GLY A 120 27.58 9.81 -11.84
C GLY A 120 28.32 8.89 -10.86
N ASN A 121 29.02 9.43 -9.87
CA ASN A 121 29.73 8.64 -8.86
C ASN A 121 28.84 8.35 -7.66
N PHE A 122 28.84 7.09 -7.22
CA PHE A 122 28.18 6.68 -5.98
C PHE A 122 28.97 7.15 -4.77
N ILE A 123 28.34 7.89 -3.86
CA ILE A 123 29.05 8.56 -2.75
C ILE A 123 29.24 7.68 -1.51
N PHE A 124 28.42 6.62 -1.35
CA PHE A 124 28.45 5.73 -0.18
C PHE A 124 29.34 4.49 -0.40
N MET A 125 30.51 4.69 -1.02
CA MET A 125 31.37 3.58 -1.45
C MET A 125 31.92 2.75 -0.28
N ASN A 126 32.15 3.37 0.88
CA ASN A 126 32.58 2.65 2.08
C ASN A 126 31.54 1.61 2.52
N SER A 127 30.28 2.01 2.65
CA SER A 127 29.18 1.10 3.02
C SER A 127 28.84 0.11 1.91
N PHE A 128 29.09 0.45 0.64
CA PHE A 128 29.03 -0.53 -0.45
C PHE A 128 30.10 -1.63 -0.29
N ASN A 129 31.36 -1.27 0.01
CA ASN A 129 32.42 -2.25 0.21
C ASN A 129 32.14 -3.14 1.42
N GLU A 130 31.69 -2.57 2.54
CA GLU A 130 31.25 -3.34 3.71
C GLU A 130 30.10 -4.32 3.38
N MET A 131 29.12 -3.88 2.57
CA MET A 131 28.05 -4.75 2.09
C MET A 131 28.59 -5.91 1.25
N VAL A 132 29.53 -5.63 0.33
CA VAL A 132 30.13 -6.65 -0.52
C VAL A 132 30.88 -7.69 0.33
N GLU A 133 31.62 -7.26 1.35
CA GLU A 133 32.29 -8.16 2.28
C GLU A 133 31.30 -9.02 3.09
N ASP A 134 30.19 -8.43 3.56
CA ASP A 134 29.11 -9.18 4.24
C ASP A 134 28.52 -10.24 3.32
N PHE A 135 28.29 -9.89 2.05
CA PHE A 135 27.69 -10.79 1.08
C PHE A 135 28.66 -11.89 0.64
N LYS A 136 29.95 -11.61 0.51
CA LYS A 136 30.94 -12.66 0.21
C LYS A 136 31.00 -13.72 1.30
N LYS A 137 30.77 -13.33 2.57
CA LYS A 137 30.72 -14.27 3.71
C LYS A 137 29.41 -15.06 3.75
N HIS A 138 28.26 -14.39 3.62
CA HIS A 138 26.96 -15.01 3.88
C HIS A 138 26.23 -15.50 2.64
N GLN A 139 26.52 -14.93 1.46
CA GLN A 139 25.85 -15.19 0.18
C GLN A 139 26.88 -15.29 -0.98
N PRO A 140 27.89 -16.18 -0.88
CA PRO A 140 28.98 -16.27 -1.86
C PRO A 140 28.49 -16.60 -3.28
N GLN A 141 27.33 -17.24 -3.43
CA GLN A 141 26.73 -17.58 -4.72
C GLN A 141 26.40 -16.35 -5.58
N LEU A 142 26.33 -15.16 -4.99
CA LEU A 142 26.13 -13.91 -5.72
C LEU A 142 27.38 -13.47 -6.52
N PHE A 143 28.56 -14.05 -6.25
CA PHE A 143 29.86 -13.70 -6.82
C PHE A 143 30.41 -14.83 -7.70
N TYR A 144 29.67 -15.20 -8.74
CA TYR A 144 30.09 -16.24 -9.68
C TYR A 144 30.94 -15.63 -10.82
N LYS A 145 31.84 -16.44 -11.37
CA LYS A 145 32.59 -16.07 -12.58
C LYS A 145 31.71 -16.28 -13.81
N LYS A 146 31.60 -15.24 -14.63
CA LYS A 146 30.95 -15.29 -15.93
C LYS A 146 31.83 -16.03 -16.94
N SER A 147 31.26 -16.38 -18.09
CA SER A 147 31.98 -17.02 -19.20
C SER A 147 33.16 -16.21 -19.73
N ASN A 148 33.15 -14.88 -19.53
CA ASN A 148 34.25 -13.97 -19.88
C ASN A 148 35.36 -13.87 -18.80
N GLY A 149 35.26 -14.65 -17.72
CA GLY A 149 36.23 -14.65 -16.61
C GLY A 149 36.03 -13.56 -15.56
N GLU A 150 35.11 -12.62 -15.77
CA GLU A 150 34.80 -11.56 -14.80
C GLU A 150 33.87 -12.05 -13.68
N GLU A 151 34.07 -11.55 -12.46
CA GLU A 151 33.15 -11.76 -11.33
C GLU A 151 31.82 -11.00 -11.57
N SER A 152 30.71 -11.57 -11.12
CA SER A 152 29.42 -10.87 -11.14
C SER A 152 29.45 -9.59 -10.31
N LYS A 153 28.80 -8.54 -10.83
CA LYS A 153 28.72 -7.22 -10.20
C LYS A 153 27.40 -7.08 -9.44
N ILE A 154 27.45 -6.42 -8.28
CA ILE A 154 26.27 -6.10 -7.47
C ILE A 154 25.93 -4.62 -7.64
N PRO A 155 24.63 -4.25 -7.77
CA PRO A 155 24.23 -2.85 -7.88
C PRO A 155 24.56 -2.03 -6.64
N TYR A 156 25.06 -0.80 -6.83
CA TYR A 156 25.32 0.14 -5.72
C TYR A 156 24.05 0.46 -4.92
N ASP A 157 22.89 0.53 -5.57
CA ASP A 157 21.63 0.88 -4.91
C ASP A 157 21.21 -0.15 -3.83
N TRP A 158 21.78 -1.36 -3.84
CA TRP A 158 21.51 -2.36 -2.80
C TRP A 158 22.09 -1.96 -1.44
N THR A 159 23.09 -1.08 -1.42
CA THR A 159 23.69 -0.54 -0.18
C THR A 159 22.63 0.05 0.74
N ILE A 160 21.53 0.59 0.20
CA ILE A 160 20.47 1.14 1.04
C ILE A 160 19.79 0.07 1.91
N TYR A 161 19.59 -1.15 1.40
CA TYR A 161 18.97 -2.24 2.16
C TYR A 161 19.95 -2.82 3.17
N TYR A 162 21.23 -2.90 2.80
CA TYR A 162 22.30 -3.22 3.75
C TYR A 162 22.36 -2.21 4.90
N LEU A 163 22.31 -0.91 4.60
CA LEU A 163 22.30 0.15 5.62
C LEU A 163 21.08 0.05 6.55
N ARG A 164 19.90 -0.34 6.03
CA ARG A 164 18.72 -0.61 6.87
C ARG A 164 18.98 -1.71 7.90
N LYS A 165 19.64 -2.80 7.50
CA LYS A 165 20.04 -3.90 8.39
C LYS A 165 21.11 -3.43 9.38
N LYS A 166 22.17 -2.79 8.88
CA LYS A 166 23.30 -2.30 9.69
C LYS A 166 22.84 -1.34 10.79
N ALA A 167 21.94 -0.41 10.47
CA ALA A 167 21.45 0.59 11.40
C ALA A 167 20.69 0.03 12.63
N LEU A 168 20.27 -1.24 12.60
CA LEU A 168 19.60 -1.89 13.74
C LEU A 168 20.58 -2.23 14.87
N SER A 169 21.86 -2.42 14.57
CA SER A 169 22.85 -2.91 15.53
C SER A 169 24.16 -2.13 15.53
N GLN A 170 24.42 -1.34 14.50
CA GLN A 170 25.65 -0.59 14.32
C GLN A 170 25.36 0.87 13.94
N LYS A 171 26.24 1.76 14.40
CA LYS A 171 26.17 3.17 14.04
C LYS A 171 26.40 3.36 12.53
N ILE A 172 25.59 4.22 11.94
CA ILE A 172 25.76 4.73 10.57
C ILE A 172 26.03 6.24 10.61
N THR A 173 26.56 6.76 9.52
CA THR A 173 26.84 8.19 9.35
C THR A 173 25.53 8.98 9.20
N GLN A 174 25.61 10.29 9.45
CA GLN A 174 24.48 11.21 9.30
C GLN A 174 23.95 11.25 7.86
N GLN A 175 24.84 11.18 6.87
CA GLN A 175 24.48 11.19 5.44
C GLN A 175 23.81 9.87 5.01
N GLU A 176 24.29 8.73 5.51
CA GLU A 176 23.61 7.44 5.30
C GLU A 176 22.22 7.44 5.92
N LEU A 177 22.10 8.00 7.14
CA LEU A 177 20.81 8.13 7.81
C LEU A 177 19.86 9.04 7.02
N ALA A 178 20.33 10.17 6.49
CA ALA A 178 19.53 11.03 5.62
C ALA A 178 19.03 10.27 4.37
N TRP A 179 19.89 9.49 3.73
CA TRP A 179 19.50 8.65 2.58
C TRP A 179 18.42 7.64 2.96
N LEU A 180 18.57 6.95 4.10
CA LEU A 180 17.57 6.00 4.61
C LEU A 180 16.22 6.65 4.87
N ILE A 181 16.20 7.78 5.60
CA ILE A 181 14.96 8.45 5.98
C ILE A 181 14.24 9.00 4.73
N LEU A 182 14.97 9.57 3.77
CA LEU A 182 14.40 10.02 2.50
C LEU A 182 13.84 8.86 1.69
N HIS A 183 14.50 7.70 1.70
CA HIS A 183 13.98 6.51 1.05
C HIS A 183 12.70 6.00 1.72
N PHE A 184 12.59 6.01 3.05
CA PHE A 184 11.34 5.73 3.74
C PHE A 184 10.24 6.73 3.42
N ASN A 185 10.56 8.02 3.31
CA ASN A 185 9.59 9.04 2.91
C ASN A 185 9.01 8.74 1.52
N GLN A 186 9.85 8.29 0.59
CA GLN A 186 9.44 7.90 -0.76
C GLN A 186 8.69 6.56 -0.79
N LYS A 187 9.14 5.57 0.00
CA LYS A 187 8.65 4.19 0.02
C LYS A 187 7.99 3.84 1.36
N ARG A 188 7.06 4.67 1.80
CA ARG A 188 6.43 4.60 3.14
C ARG A 188 5.32 3.55 3.30
N GLY A 189 5.06 2.73 2.28
CA GLY A 189 3.98 1.75 2.30
C GLY A 189 2.57 2.36 2.28
N TYR A 190 1.57 1.49 2.48
CA TYR A 190 0.17 1.84 2.65
C TYR A 190 -0.20 1.68 4.13
N TYR A 191 -0.87 2.70 4.68
CA TYR A 191 -1.41 2.66 6.03
C TYR A 191 -2.91 2.43 5.94
N GLN A 192 -3.40 1.32 6.50
CA GLN A 192 -4.80 0.96 6.39
C GLN A 192 -5.62 1.66 7.49
N LEU A 193 -6.47 2.60 7.09
CA LEU A 193 -7.29 3.40 8.02
C LEU A 193 -8.39 2.60 8.75
N ARG A 194 -8.64 1.34 8.36
CA ARG A 194 -9.65 0.46 8.98
C ARG A 194 -8.97 -0.84 9.39
N GLY A 195 -8.74 -1.04 10.68
CA GLY A 195 -8.20 -2.30 11.22
C GLY A 195 -6.98 -2.17 12.13
N GLU A 196 -6.50 -0.95 12.42
CA GLU A 196 -5.40 -0.69 13.37
C GLU A 196 -5.81 0.27 14.50
N GLU A 197 -7.09 0.27 14.87
CA GLU A 197 -7.36 0.36 16.30
C GLU A 197 -7.32 -1.09 16.77
N GLU A 198 -6.11 -1.62 17.02
CA GLU A 198 -6.04 -2.64 18.06
C GLU A 198 -6.57 -1.93 19.29
N THR A 199 -7.83 -2.15 19.63
CA THR A 199 -8.31 -1.90 20.98
C THR A 199 -7.37 -2.73 21.84
N GLU A 200 -6.38 -2.09 22.46
CA GLU A 200 -5.61 -2.68 23.55
C GLU A 200 -6.66 -3.18 24.54
N ASN A 201 -6.96 -4.47 24.48
CA ASN A 201 -7.77 -5.10 25.51
C ASN A 201 -6.79 -5.30 26.66
N PRO A 202 -6.93 -4.58 27.79
CA PRO A 202 -6.01 -4.71 28.91
C PRO A 202 -5.96 -6.14 29.45
N ASN A 203 -6.99 -6.94 29.17
CA ASN A 203 -7.07 -8.36 29.54
C ASN A 203 -6.47 -9.30 28.48
N LYS A 204 -5.65 -8.81 27.52
CA LYS A 204 -5.00 -9.65 26.51
C LYS A 204 -3.53 -9.29 26.34
N GLU A 205 -2.65 -10.22 26.64
CA GLU A 205 -1.23 -10.11 26.34
C GLU A 205 -0.94 -10.71 24.97
N VAL A 206 -0.36 -9.92 24.06
CA VAL A 206 0.04 -10.37 22.72
C VAL A 206 1.56 -10.49 22.66
N ALA A 207 2.06 -11.72 22.50
CA ALA A 207 3.48 -12.02 22.40
C ALA A 207 3.85 -12.59 21.02
N PHE A 208 4.99 -12.16 20.48
CA PHE A 208 5.53 -12.65 19.22
C PHE A 208 6.61 -13.70 19.49
N HIS A 209 6.41 -14.91 18.97
CA HIS A 209 7.36 -16.02 19.12
C HIS A 209 7.82 -16.55 17.77
N SER A 210 9.14 -16.57 17.54
CA SER A 210 9.75 -17.24 16.41
C SER A 210 10.04 -18.70 16.79
N LEU A 211 9.21 -19.63 16.33
CA LEU A 211 9.27 -21.04 16.73
C LEU A 211 9.49 -21.95 15.52
N LYS A 212 10.28 -23.00 15.71
CA LYS A 212 10.45 -24.06 14.70
C LYS A 212 9.22 -24.95 14.62
N VAL A 213 8.75 -25.19 13.40
CA VAL A 213 7.68 -26.16 13.13
C VAL A 213 8.26 -27.56 13.14
N VAL A 214 7.80 -28.38 14.07
CA VAL A 214 8.22 -29.79 14.23
C VAL A 214 7.41 -30.71 13.33
N ASP A 215 6.11 -30.47 13.22
CA ASP A 215 5.23 -31.29 12.42
C ASP A 215 4.02 -30.53 11.86
N VAL A 216 3.49 -31.03 10.75
CA VAL A 216 2.33 -30.47 10.06
C VAL A 216 1.42 -31.64 9.68
N GLU A 217 0.25 -31.71 10.30
CA GLU A 217 -0.78 -32.71 10.02
C GLU A 217 -1.92 -32.07 9.22
N ALA A 218 -2.29 -32.66 8.09
CA ALA A 218 -3.39 -32.19 7.23
C ALA A 218 -4.66 -33.01 7.47
N GLU A 219 -5.80 -32.34 7.63
CA GLU A 219 -7.13 -32.95 7.74
C GLU A 219 -7.86 -33.00 6.38
N ALA A 220 -9.08 -33.53 6.37
CA ALA A 220 -9.93 -33.52 5.17
C ALA A 220 -10.32 -32.08 4.76
N PRO A 221 -10.43 -31.81 3.45
CA PRO A 221 -10.85 -30.50 2.95
C PRO A 221 -12.29 -30.18 3.36
N ASN A 222 -12.52 -28.91 3.74
CA ASN A 222 -13.85 -28.41 4.07
C ASN A 222 -14.71 -28.23 2.80
N LYS A 223 -16.01 -27.93 2.98
CA LYS A 223 -16.96 -27.67 1.87
C LYS A 223 -16.53 -26.53 0.92
N LYS A 224 -15.56 -25.69 1.31
CA LYS A 224 -15.01 -24.57 0.53
C LYS A 224 -13.68 -24.90 -0.16
N GLY A 225 -13.20 -26.15 -0.07
CA GLY A 225 -11.95 -26.61 -0.66
C GLY A 225 -10.69 -26.21 0.12
N GLU A 226 -10.82 -25.78 1.37
CA GLU A 226 -9.68 -25.43 2.23
C GLU A 226 -9.34 -26.60 3.15
N ILE A 227 -8.04 -26.83 3.36
CA ILE A 227 -7.54 -27.91 4.21
C ILE A 227 -7.22 -27.34 5.59
N TRP A 228 -7.66 -28.02 6.64
CA TRP A 228 -7.25 -27.74 8.02
C TRP A 228 -5.88 -28.34 8.30
N TYR A 229 -4.99 -27.54 8.87
CA TYR A 229 -3.65 -27.94 9.27
C TYR A 229 -3.49 -27.79 10.77
N THR A 230 -2.95 -28.84 11.40
CA THR A 230 -2.49 -28.84 12.79
C THR A 230 -0.97 -28.81 12.80
N ILE A 231 -0.40 -27.68 13.25
CA ILE A 231 1.03 -27.40 13.23
C ILE A 231 1.57 -27.54 14.65
N ARG A 232 2.52 -28.45 14.88
CA ARG A 232 3.17 -28.65 16.18
C ARG A 232 4.47 -27.87 16.22
N LEU A 233 4.65 -27.07 17.26
CA LEU A 233 5.81 -26.20 17.46
C LEU A 233 6.81 -26.84 18.44
N GLU A 234 8.06 -26.41 18.40
CA GLU A 234 9.15 -26.99 19.21
C GLU A 234 8.94 -26.87 20.72
N ASN A 235 8.16 -25.88 21.16
CA ASN A 235 7.79 -25.69 22.56
C ASN A 235 6.55 -26.50 22.99
N GLY A 236 6.05 -27.39 22.13
CA GLY A 236 4.88 -28.22 22.39
C GLY A 236 3.54 -27.56 22.09
N TRP A 237 3.53 -26.28 21.67
CA TRP A 237 2.29 -25.61 21.27
C TRP A 237 1.72 -26.16 19.97
N ILE A 238 0.39 -26.08 19.86
CA ILE A 238 -0.36 -26.52 18.69
C ILE A 238 -1.03 -25.30 18.07
N TYR A 239 -0.69 -25.02 16.82
CA TYR A 239 -1.30 -23.95 16.03
C TYR A 239 -2.16 -24.55 14.92
N ARG A 240 -3.45 -24.19 14.87
CA ARG A 240 -4.40 -24.74 13.90
C ARG A 240 -4.89 -23.66 12.95
N ARG A 241 -4.84 -23.92 11.64
CA ARG A 241 -5.30 -22.97 10.60
C ARG A 241 -5.85 -23.66 9.37
N THR A 242 -6.65 -22.94 8.59
CA THR A 242 -6.99 -23.34 7.22
C THR A 242 -6.01 -22.74 6.21
N SER A 243 -5.82 -23.43 5.08
CA SER A 243 -5.08 -22.93 3.92
C SER A 243 -5.60 -23.56 2.63
N LYS A 244 -5.55 -22.80 1.53
CA LYS A 244 -5.78 -23.30 0.17
C LYS A 244 -4.53 -23.95 -0.42
N ASN A 245 -3.35 -23.53 0.05
CA ASN A 245 -2.06 -24.06 -0.39
C ASN A 245 -1.51 -25.05 0.65
N PRO A 246 -0.84 -26.14 0.23
CA PRO A 246 -0.19 -27.08 1.14
C PRO A 246 0.83 -26.42 2.06
N LEU A 247 0.83 -26.79 3.34
CA LEU A 247 1.74 -26.26 4.36
C LEU A 247 2.88 -27.22 4.73
N ASP A 248 3.04 -28.34 4.02
CA ASP A 248 4.00 -29.39 4.36
C ASP A 248 5.46 -28.88 4.38
N ASP A 249 5.76 -27.92 3.51
CA ASP A 249 7.07 -27.25 3.41
C ASP A 249 7.35 -26.29 4.60
N TRP A 250 6.46 -26.21 5.58
CA TRP A 250 6.75 -25.52 6.85
C TRP A 250 7.54 -26.40 7.81
N LYS A 251 7.44 -27.74 7.69
CA LYS A 251 8.14 -28.67 8.56
C LYS A 251 9.65 -28.39 8.55
N GLY A 252 10.22 -28.19 9.73
CA GLY A 252 11.64 -27.88 9.91
C GLY A 252 12.03 -26.41 9.76
N LYS A 253 11.11 -25.51 9.40
CA LYS A 253 11.38 -24.06 9.28
C LYS A 253 10.95 -23.30 10.53
N THR A 254 11.69 -22.25 10.85
CA THR A 254 11.31 -21.27 11.88
C THR A 254 10.30 -20.28 11.28
N ARG A 255 9.20 -20.04 12.00
CA ARG A 255 8.12 -19.13 11.60
C ARG A 255 7.73 -18.26 12.79
N ASP A 256 7.21 -17.08 12.50
CA ASP A 256 6.72 -16.15 13.52
C ASP A 256 5.25 -16.40 13.81
N PHE A 257 4.93 -16.55 15.09
CA PHE A 257 3.59 -16.79 15.61
C PHE A 257 3.20 -15.68 16.57
N ILE A 258 1.96 -15.23 16.47
CA ILE A 258 1.35 -14.29 17.40
C ILE A 258 0.55 -15.11 18.39
N VAL A 259 0.93 -15.06 19.65
CA VAL A 259 0.21 -15.73 20.74
C VAL A 259 -0.52 -14.67 21.53
N THR A 260 -1.81 -14.89 21.75
CA THR A 260 -2.64 -14.03 22.57
C THR A 260 -3.06 -14.82 23.80
N THR A 261 -2.68 -14.32 24.97
CA THR A 261 -3.06 -14.92 26.26
C THR A 261 -4.09 -14.01 26.91
N ASP A 262 -5.24 -14.56 27.26
CA ASP A 262 -6.25 -13.84 28.04
C ASP A 262 -5.81 -13.77 29.51
N LEU A 263 -5.74 -12.55 30.06
CA LEU A 263 -5.41 -12.28 31.46
C LEU A 263 -6.69 -12.16 32.29
N ASN A 264 -6.67 -12.65 33.53
CA ASN A 264 -7.74 -12.40 34.51
C ASN A 264 -7.75 -10.92 34.94
N ASP A 265 -8.84 -10.44 35.54
CA ASP A 265 -8.99 -9.03 35.96
C ASP A 265 -7.89 -8.54 36.94
N ASP A 266 -7.18 -9.46 37.59
CA ASP A 266 -6.04 -9.20 38.48
C ASP A 266 -4.66 -9.26 37.78
N GLY A 267 -4.62 -9.42 36.45
CA GLY A 267 -3.38 -9.45 35.65
C GLY A 267 -2.57 -10.75 35.73
N GLN A 268 -3.14 -11.83 36.27
CA GLN A 268 -2.51 -13.15 36.33
C GLN A 268 -2.95 -14.04 35.15
N LEU A 269 -2.01 -14.86 34.67
CA LEU A 269 -2.21 -15.88 33.65
C LEU A 269 -3.13 -16.99 34.18
N ASN A 270 -4.05 -17.49 33.36
CA ASN A 270 -4.78 -18.74 33.62
C ASN A 270 -3.89 -19.98 33.42
#